data_AF-A0A2H0CAR4-F1
#
_entry.id   AF-A0A2H0CAR4-F1
#
_cell.length_a   1.000
_cell.length_b   1.000
_cell.length_c   1.000
_cell.angle_alpha   90.00
_cell.angle_beta   90.00
_cell.angle_gamma   90.00
#
_symmetry.space_group_name_H-M   'P 1'
#
loop_
_entity.id
_entity.type
_entity.pdbx_description
1 polymer ?
#
loop_
_entity_poly.entity_id
_entity_poly.type
_entity_poly.pdbx_seq_one_letter_code
_entity_poly.pdbx_strand_id
1 'polypeptide(L)'
;MKPETLQSIAASLASHAKIEPKKGGKKDAHSRYEIKNKNYQRVLIHNARFLFTTDKDDHISILENHSIIIEGDIIKEVLPSDKVKQQNFDIVYDAGKRGGAVITPGLINTHAHIHMYLMRSAMMLDEGESIDETIAAMARWQKFETEAALAIAAIGDITEQQKYGITTTLTHGPSFEAAEIAAQSTKQNLINAVSAVSNSRPDNTPEMAAEYLKEKNSASIPAINIHYLYKASSEVLKQMRALQEQYNALFTFHMAESEFVAKQAEKIHGMRETALLEKHGLLNERTLASHVIYVTGSEIKKLVQHKVGIAHLPTSNAIHKSGTFKFWLFDEKNGAPYVSLGTDSVVSKSRLDILTEAYQARITHLYDNTIKFGSLFKMITANGARVLHMPDRGKILPGHKADICFWKLKDRGFVPYDVNNPITLVGNLITHGGRTVRDLMINGKFIIKDRKHLLINESELLDQTQSAHMQMRGKVEKGRA
;
A
#
# COMPACT_ATOMS: atom_id res chain seq x y z
N MET A 1 -16.33 -7.37 -21.51
CA MET A 1 -15.53 -6.51 -22.42
C MET A 1 -14.27 -7.31 -22.77
N LYS A 2 -13.74 -7.25 -23.99
CA LYS A 2 -12.58 -8.08 -24.35
C LYS A 2 -11.30 -7.54 -23.68
N PRO A 3 -10.39 -8.40 -23.18
CA PRO A 3 -9.09 -8.01 -22.61
C PRO A 3 -8.28 -7.04 -23.50
N GLU A 4 -8.47 -7.12 -24.81
CA GLU A 4 -7.85 -6.22 -25.82
C GLU A 4 -8.17 -4.73 -25.58
N THR A 5 -9.37 -4.38 -25.11
CA THR A 5 -9.76 -2.98 -24.84
C THR A 5 -9.01 -2.41 -23.64
N LEU A 6 -8.78 -3.25 -22.64
CA LEU A 6 -8.12 -2.88 -21.40
C LEU A 6 -6.60 -2.71 -21.58
N GLN A 7 -5.97 -3.58 -22.37
CA GLN A 7 -4.58 -3.42 -22.77
C GLN A 7 -4.36 -2.16 -23.61
N SER A 8 -5.34 -1.78 -24.42
CA SER A 8 -5.28 -0.51 -25.17
C SER A 8 -5.25 0.71 -24.27
N ILE A 9 -5.93 0.70 -23.12
CA ILE A 9 -5.86 1.78 -22.12
C ILE A 9 -4.46 1.87 -21.53
N ALA A 10 -3.89 0.74 -21.09
CA ALA A 10 -2.53 0.73 -20.57
C ALA A 10 -1.49 1.19 -21.60
N ALA A 11 -1.68 0.82 -22.87
CA ALA A 11 -0.81 1.24 -23.96
C ALA A 11 -0.90 2.74 -24.26
N SER A 12 -2.09 3.35 -24.21
CA SER A 12 -2.25 4.80 -24.41
C SER A 12 -1.58 5.61 -23.29
N LEU A 13 -1.51 5.03 -22.10
CA LEU A 13 -0.87 5.62 -20.92
C LEU A 13 0.63 5.37 -20.84
N ALA A 14 1.24 4.62 -21.75
CA ALA A 14 2.66 4.27 -21.65
C ALA A 14 3.58 5.50 -21.80
N SER A 15 4.52 5.66 -20.88
CA SER A 15 5.51 6.74 -20.95
C SER A 15 6.59 6.46 -22.00
N HIS A 16 7.11 7.52 -22.62
CA HIS A 16 8.30 7.47 -23.45
C HIS A 16 9.61 7.75 -22.67
N ALA A 17 9.52 8.01 -21.37
CA ALA A 17 10.69 8.22 -20.53
C ALA A 17 11.49 6.91 -20.38
N LYS A 18 12.83 7.01 -20.42
CA LYS A 18 13.71 5.83 -20.36
C LYS A 18 14.93 6.04 -19.48
N ILE A 19 15.43 4.93 -18.95
CA ILE A 19 16.77 4.85 -18.34
C ILE A 19 17.74 4.45 -19.43
N GLU A 20 18.37 5.45 -20.04
CA GLU A 20 19.34 5.25 -21.10
C GLU A 20 20.65 5.98 -20.80
N PRO A 21 21.80 5.45 -21.28
CA PRO A 21 23.05 6.19 -21.30
C PRO A 21 22.88 7.51 -22.05
N LYS A 22 23.55 8.58 -21.60
CA LYS A 22 23.53 9.85 -22.34
C LYS A 22 24.20 9.66 -23.71
N LYS A 23 23.51 10.10 -24.77
CA LYS A 23 24.08 10.19 -26.12
C LYS A 23 25.31 11.11 -26.11
N GLY A 24 26.45 10.63 -26.60
CA GLY A 24 27.68 11.41 -26.75
C GLY A 24 28.67 11.37 -25.57
N GLY A 25 28.51 10.47 -24.59
CA GLY A 25 29.54 10.16 -23.58
C GLY A 25 29.86 11.26 -22.56
N LYS A 26 29.29 12.47 -22.69
CA LYS A 26 29.50 13.56 -21.71
C LYS A 26 28.82 13.22 -20.39
N LYS A 27 29.62 13.12 -19.31
CA LYS A 27 29.12 13.00 -17.94
C LYS A 27 28.26 14.21 -17.58
N ASP A 28 27.06 13.95 -17.09
CA ASP A 28 26.22 14.98 -16.47
C ASP A 28 26.66 15.17 -15.04
N ALA A 29 27.41 16.23 -14.78
CA ALA A 29 27.85 16.58 -13.44
C ALA A 29 26.67 16.74 -12.46
N HIS A 30 25.47 17.09 -12.94
CA HIS A 30 24.28 17.30 -12.13
C HIS A 30 23.42 16.05 -11.92
N SER A 31 23.70 14.96 -12.65
CA SER A 31 22.99 13.69 -12.50
C SER A 31 23.54 12.88 -11.31
N ARG A 32 22.62 12.26 -10.58
CA ARG A 32 22.96 11.20 -9.60
C ARG A 32 23.27 9.88 -10.27
N TYR A 33 22.89 9.72 -11.53
CA TYR A 33 22.98 8.48 -12.29
C TYR A 33 24.20 8.47 -13.20
N GLU A 34 25.00 7.42 -13.10
CA GLU A 34 25.88 6.93 -14.15
C GLU A 34 25.28 5.64 -14.70
N ILE A 35 24.69 5.69 -15.90
CA ILE A 35 24.02 4.57 -16.56
C ILE A 35 24.93 4.05 -17.68
N LYS A 36 25.40 2.81 -17.54
CA LYS A 36 26.25 2.13 -18.52
C LYS A 36 25.45 1.16 -19.38
N ASN A 37 24.42 0.54 -18.80
CA ASN A 37 23.57 -0.43 -19.49
C ASN A 37 22.09 -0.19 -19.18
N LYS A 38 21.25 -0.13 -20.23
CA LYS A 38 19.79 0.05 -20.09
C LYS A 38 19.07 -1.20 -19.59
N ASN A 39 19.65 -2.38 -19.85
CA ASN A 39 19.14 -3.69 -19.39
C ASN A 39 19.83 -4.12 -18.11
N TYR A 40 20.08 -3.16 -17.22
CA TYR A 40 20.89 -3.34 -16.02
C TYR A 40 20.40 -4.49 -15.15
N GLN A 41 21.38 -5.26 -14.65
CA GLN A 41 21.19 -6.28 -13.64
C GLN A 41 21.93 -5.92 -12.36
N ARG A 42 23.03 -5.16 -12.45
CA ARG A 42 23.87 -4.84 -11.30
C ARG A 42 23.84 -3.35 -11.01
N VAL A 43 23.20 -2.97 -9.90
CA VAL A 43 23.02 -1.56 -9.50
C VAL A 43 23.78 -1.31 -8.20
N LEU A 44 24.52 -0.21 -8.16
CA LEU A 44 25.12 0.33 -6.95
C LEU A 44 24.39 1.61 -6.55
N ILE A 45 23.78 1.63 -5.37
CA ILE A 45 23.39 2.87 -4.69
C ILE A 45 24.54 3.23 -3.76
N HIS A 46 25.27 4.30 -4.06
CA HIS A 46 26.49 4.68 -3.36
C HIS A 46 26.27 5.94 -2.52
N ASN A 47 26.98 6.05 -1.38
CA ASN A 47 26.98 7.24 -0.51
C ASN A 47 25.59 7.66 -0.02
N ALA A 48 24.74 6.71 0.38
CA ALA A 48 23.50 7.05 1.07
C ALA A 48 23.86 7.74 2.40
N ARG A 49 23.54 9.03 2.53
CA ARG A 49 23.93 9.81 3.71
C ARG A 49 23.29 9.23 4.97
N PHE A 50 22.00 8.92 4.88
CA PHE A 50 21.26 8.17 5.89
C PHE A 50 20.44 7.08 5.20
N LEU A 51 20.59 5.84 5.66
CA LEU A 51 19.79 4.70 5.26
C LEU A 51 19.03 4.21 6.50
N PHE A 52 17.71 4.38 6.49
CA PHE A 52 16.83 3.90 7.54
C PHE A 52 16.32 2.51 7.18
N THR A 53 16.33 1.59 8.12
CA THR A 53 15.75 0.27 7.96
C THR A 53 15.42 -0.37 9.31
N THR A 54 15.04 -1.64 9.31
CA THR A 54 15.06 -2.47 10.52
C THR A 54 16.11 -3.55 10.40
N ASP A 55 16.73 -3.92 11.52
CA ASP A 55 17.62 -5.07 11.58
C ASP A 55 16.83 -6.40 11.55
N LYS A 56 17.55 -7.50 11.71
CA LYS A 56 16.96 -8.86 11.75
C LYS A 56 15.99 -9.05 12.92
N ASP A 57 16.13 -8.26 13.98
CA ASP A 57 15.37 -8.34 15.23
C ASP A 57 14.27 -7.25 15.30
N ASP A 58 13.99 -6.57 14.17
CA ASP A 58 12.98 -5.51 14.04
C ASP A 58 13.26 -4.23 14.84
N HIS A 59 14.51 -3.97 15.20
CA HIS A 59 14.92 -2.67 15.75
C HIS A 59 15.20 -1.68 14.62
N ILE A 60 14.86 -0.40 14.82
CA ILE A 60 15.20 0.66 13.87
C ILE A 60 16.73 0.77 13.79
N SER A 61 17.26 0.68 12.58
CA SER A 61 18.67 0.87 12.27
C SER A 61 18.85 2.04 11.31
N ILE A 62 19.84 2.89 11.60
CA ILE A 62 20.19 4.05 10.80
C ILE A 62 21.65 3.92 10.42
N LEU A 63 21.91 3.64 9.15
CA LEU A 63 23.25 3.46 8.62
C LEU A 63 23.70 4.74 7.91
N GLU A 64 24.80 5.33 8.37
CA GLU A 64 25.37 6.53 7.76
C GLU A 64 26.42 6.20 6.71
N ASN A 65 26.40 6.92 5.59
CA ASN A 65 27.39 6.80 4.51
C ASN A 65 27.54 5.34 4.02
N HIS A 66 26.42 4.64 3.84
CA HIS A 66 26.40 3.26 3.35
C HIS A 66 26.07 3.16 1.85
N SER A 67 26.45 2.04 1.27
CA SER A 67 26.17 1.65 -0.10
C SER A 67 25.35 0.37 -0.14
N ILE A 68 24.48 0.26 -1.14
CA ILE A 68 23.63 -0.91 -1.38
C ILE A 68 24.01 -1.48 -2.75
N ILE A 69 24.36 -2.77 -2.78
CA ILE A 69 24.62 -3.52 -4.00
C ILE A 69 23.40 -4.36 -4.31
N ILE A 70 22.87 -4.22 -5.53
CA ILE A 70 21.68 -4.92 -6.01
C ILE A 70 22.07 -5.76 -7.23
N GLU A 71 21.64 -7.01 -7.25
CA GLU A 71 21.77 -7.92 -8.40
C GLU A 71 20.39 -8.48 -8.77
N GLY A 72 19.97 -8.23 -10.01
CA GLY A 72 18.61 -8.48 -10.46
C GLY A 72 17.62 -7.64 -9.67
N ASP A 73 16.82 -8.30 -8.84
CA ASP A 73 15.84 -7.69 -7.94
C ASP A 73 16.20 -7.84 -6.46
N ILE A 74 17.37 -8.41 -6.14
CA ILE A 74 17.79 -8.71 -4.76
C ILE A 74 18.87 -7.75 -4.28
N ILE A 75 18.72 -7.26 -3.05
CA ILE A 75 19.78 -6.61 -2.29
C ILE A 75 20.81 -7.67 -1.91
N LYS A 76 22.01 -7.60 -2.48
CA LYS A 76 23.10 -8.52 -2.15
C LYS A 76 23.83 -8.11 -0.90
N GLU A 77 24.20 -6.84 -0.80
CA GLU A 77 25.06 -6.34 0.26
C GLU A 77 24.68 -4.91 0.65
N VAL A 78 24.85 -4.60 1.93
CA VAL A 78 24.75 -3.25 2.50
C VAL A 78 26.01 -3.01 3.32
N LEU A 79 26.86 -2.09 2.87
CA LEU A 79 28.22 -1.91 3.42
C LEU A 79 28.57 -0.42 3.58
N PRO A 80 29.52 -0.06 4.46
CA PRO A 80 30.13 1.26 4.48
C PRO A 80 30.66 1.66 3.08
N SER A 81 30.39 2.89 2.63
CA SER A 81 30.67 3.29 1.24
C SER A 81 32.15 3.32 0.90
N ASP A 82 33.02 3.60 1.86
CA ASP A 82 34.48 3.59 1.72
C ASP A 82 35.04 2.20 1.36
N LYS A 83 34.28 1.14 1.63
CA LYS A 83 34.62 -0.25 1.29
C LYS A 83 34.17 -0.67 -0.10
N VAL A 84 33.42 0.15 -0.83
CA VAL A 84 32.81 -0.22 -2.11
C VAL A 84 33.52 0.44 -3.30
N LYS A 85 34.06 -0.39 -4.20
CA LYS A 85 34.59 0.07 -5.49
C LYS A 85 33.46 0.21 -6.50
N GLN A 86 33.36 1.35 -7.20
CA GLN A 86 32.27 1.65 -8.15
C GLN A 86 32.43 1.00 -9.55
N GLN A 87 33.32 0.02 -9.68
CA GLN A 87 33.57 -0.69 -10.94
C GLN A 87 32.60 -1.86 -11.10
N ASN A 88 32.34 -2.31 -12.34
CA ASN A 88 31.51 -3.48 -12.64
C ASN A 88 30.03 -3.38 -12.24
N PHE A 89 29.45 -2.18 -12.36
CA PHE A 89 28.02 -1.91 -12.20
C PHE A 89 27.43 -1.34 -13.49
N ASP A 90 26.21 -1.79 -13.82
CA ASP A 90 25.43 -1.27 -14.94
C ASP A 90 24.87 0.12 -14.65
N ILE A 91 24.52 0.38 -13.39
CA ILE A 91 24.11 1.69 -12.88
C ILE A 91 24.86 1.98 -11.58
N VAL A 92 25.43 3.18 -11.47
CA VAL A 92 25.86 3.76 -10.20
C VAL A 92 24.95 4.97 -9.91
N TYR A 93 24.19 4.90 -8.82
CA TYR A 93 23.41 6.00 -8.27
C TYR A 93 24.19 6.62 -7.10
N ASP A 94 24.64 7.85 -7.25
CA ASP A 94 25.33 8.60 -6.20
C ASP A 94 24.30 9.37 -5.34
N ALA A 95 23.96 8.79 -4.20
CA ALA A 95 23.07 9.36 -3.20
C ALA A 95 23.71 10.54 -2.44
N GLY A 96 25.04 10.68 -2.44
CA GLY A 96 25.76 11.77 -1.78
C GLY A 96 25.68 13.10 -2.53
N LYS A 97 25.52 13.06 -3.86
CA LYS A 97 25.40 14.28 -4.69
C LYS A 97 24.26 15.21 -4.24
N ARG A 98 24.35 16.49 -4.64
CA ARG A 98 23.28 17.48 -4.49
C ARG A 98 22.69 17.58 -3.06
N GLY A 99 23.55 17.46 -2.05
CA GLY A 99 23.20 17.58 -0.65
C GLY A 99 22.62 16.31 -0.02
N GLY A 100 22.89 15.13 -0.60
CA GLY A 100 22.50 13.86 -0.01
C GLY A 100 21.09 13.38 -0.37
N ALA A 101 20.84 12.11 -0.12
CA ALA A 101 19.53 11.49 -0.10
C ALA A 101 19.38 10.67 1.19
N VAL A 102 18.15 10.64 1.70
CA VAL A 102 17.70 9.69 2.72
C VAL A 102 17.12 8.49 1.99
N ILE A 103 17.53 7.29 2.39
CA ILE A 103 17.08 6.03 1.79
C ILE A 103 16.23 5.26 2.80
N THR A 104 15.09 4.73 2.38
CA THR A 104 14.21 3.86 3.20
C THR A 104 13.80 2.64 2.37
N PRO A 105 13.31 1.56 3.00
CA PRO A 105 12.57 0.54 2.26
C PRO A 105 11.38 1.19 1.55
N GLY A 106 10.89 0.53 0.51
CA GLY A 106 9.58 0.79 -0.05
C GLY A 106 8.51 0.77 1.02
N LEU A 107 7.62 1.77 1.01
CA LEU A 107 6.51 1.82 1.94
C LEU A 107 5.43 0.83 1.53
N ILE A 108 4.69 0.31 2.51
CA ILE A 108 3.69 -0.74 2.31
C ILE A 108 2.33 -0.26 2.78
N ASN A 109 1.36 -0.31 1.87
CA ASN A 109 -0.04 0.00 2.13
C ASN A 109 -0.85 -1.28 2.22
N THR A 110 -1.28 -1.66 3.42
CA THR A 110 -1.92 -2.97 3.63
C THR A 110 -3.42 -2.98 3.41
N HIS A 111 -4.02 -1.86 3.03
CA HIS A 111 -5.46 -1.77 2.73
C HIS A 111 -5.77 -0.54 1.88
N ALA A 112 -6.25 -0.78 0.67
CA ALA A 112 -6.67 0.25 -0.29
C ALA A 112 -7.90 -0.20 -1.07
N HIS A 113 -8.62 0.77 -1.67
CA HIS A 113 -9.68 0.50 -2.64
C HIS A 113 -9.38 1.24 -3.96
N ILE A 114 -8.42 0.70 -4.72
CA ILE A 114 -7.84 1.42 -5.88
C ILE A 114 -8.86 1.71 -6.99
N HIS A 115 -9.92 0.91 -7.05
CA HIS A 115 -11.03 1.05 -7.98
C HIS A 115 -11.84 2.34 -7.74
N MET A 116 -11.82 2.86 -6.51
CA MET A 116 -12.63 4.01 -6.10
C MET A 116 -11.99 5.36 -6.43
N TYR A 117 -10.81 5.38 -7.08
CA TYR A 117 -10.06 6.60 -7.37
C TYR A 117 -10.88 7.67 -8.09
N LEU A 118 -11.77 7.26 -9.00
CA LEU A 118 -12.66 8.17 -9.73
C LEU A 118 -13.79 8.74 -8.88
N MET A 119 -13.99 8.25 -7.66
CA MET A 119 -14.93 8.83 -6.69
C MET A 119 -14.26 9.91 -5.82
N ARG A 120 -13.02 10.28 -6.12
CA ARG A 120 -12.43 11.50 -5.56
C ARG A 120 -13.37 12.68 -5.82
N SER A 121 -13.67 13.43 -4.77
CA SER A 121 -14.62 14.56 -4.81
C SER A 121 -16.08 14.18 -5.15
N ALA A 122 -16.44 12.90 -5.00
CA ALA A 122 -17.83 12.44 -5.10
C ALA A 122 -18.66 12.74 -3.83
N MET A 123 -17.97 12.93 -2.70
CA MET A 123 -18.55 13.19 -1.39
C MET A 123 -17.86 14.41 -0.77
N MET A 124 -18.65 15.32 -0.20
CA MET A 124 -18.13 16.53 0.43
C MET A 124 -17.70 16.25 1.88
N LEU A 125 -18.42 15.36 2.58
CA LEU A 125 -18.15 14.96 3.96
C LEU A 125 -18.10 16.15 4.96
N ASP A 126 -18.69 17.30 4.58
CA ASP A 126 -18.66 18.56 5.30
C ASP A 126 -19.61 18.58 6.51
N GLU A 127 -20.64 17.74 6.48
CA GLU A 127 -21.58 17.55 7.59
C GLU A 127 -21.15 16.43 8.56
N GLY A 128 -20.04 15.75 8.25
CA GLY A 128 -19.50 14.65 9.05
C GLY A 128 -20.35 13.38 8.95
N GLU A 129 -20.67 12.97 7.74
CA GLU A 129 -21.43 11.76 7.43
C GLU A 129 -20.76 10.52 8.03
N SER A 130 -21.58 9.64 8.59
CA SER A 130 -21.16 8.33 9.10
C SER A 130 -20.69 7.41 7.97
N ILE A 131 -19.99 6.33 8.34
CA ILE A 131 -19.63 5.27 7.38
C ILE A 131 -20.86 4.70 6.66
N ASP A 132 -21.97 4.51 7.38
CA ASP A 132 -23.18 3.90 6.81
C ASP A 132 -23.85 4.81 5.76
N GLU A 133 -23.91 6.12 6.02
CA GLU A 133 -24.39 7.13 5.07
C GLU A 133 -23.48 7.22 3.84
N THR A 134 -22.17 7.18 4.06
CA THR A 134 -21.16 7.17 3.00
C THR A 134 -21.34 5.93 2.12
N ILE A 135 -21.44 4.73 2.70
CA ILE A 135 -21.64 3.47 1.96
C ILE A 135 -22.92 3.51 1.12
N ALA A 136 -24.03 3.99 1.68
CA ALA A 136 -25.28 4.14 0.94
C ALA A 136 -25.12 5.10 -0.25
N ALA A 137 -24.38 6.20 -0.08
CA ALA A 137 -24.08 7.12 -1.17
C ALA A 137 -23.15 6.50 -2.24
N MET A 138 -22.15 5.71 -1.84
CA MET A 138 -21.18 5.05 -2.74
C MET A 138 -21.86 4.08 -3.70
N ALA A 139 -22.85 3.32 -3.22
CA ALA A 139 -23.59 2.36 -4.03
C ALA A 139 -24.22 2.99 -5.29
N ARG A 140 -24.50 4.32 -5.28
CA ARG A 140 -25.00 5.03 -6.46
C ARG A 140 -23.95 5.23 -7.54
N TRP A 141 -22.71 5.48 -7.15
CA TRP A 141 -21.58 5.66 -8.06
C TRP A 141 -21.13 4.33 -8.65
N GLN A 142 -21.03 3.30 -7.79
CA GLN A 142 -20.57 1.96 -8.16
C GLN A 142 -21.41 1.31 -9.27
N LYS A 143 -22.71 1.65 -9.38
CA LYS A 143 -23.59 1.20 -10.47
C LYS A 143 -23.11 1.58 -11.87
N PHE A 144 -22.30 2.61 -11.99
CA PHE A 144 -21.84 3.15 -13.27
C PHE A 144 -20.36 2.84 -13.55
N GLU A 145 -19.72 2.05 -12.70
CA GLU A 145 -18.35 1.58 -12.90
C GLU A 145 -18.30 0.62 -14.10
N THR A 146 -17.48 0.96 -15.09
CA THR A 146 -17.12 0.08 -16.20
C THR A 146 -15.72 -0.46 -15.99
N GLU A 147 -15.39 -1.63 -16.54
CA GLU A 147 -14.02 -2.17 -16.45
C GLU A 147 -12.94 -1.17 -16.93
N ALA A 148 -13.24 -0.41 -18.00
CA ALA A 148 -12.36 0.63 -18.48
C ALA A 148 -12.14 1.76 -17.44
N ALA A 149 -13.22 2.22 -16.81
CA ALA A 149 -13.13 3.22 -15.76
C ALA A 149 -12.38 2.69 -14.52
N LEU A 150 -12.62 1.44 -14.14
CA LEU A 150 -11.92 0.78 -13.03
C LEU A 150 -10.41 0.64 -13.30
N ALA A 151 -10.01 0.32 -14.53
CA ALA A 151 -8.61 0.25 -14.90
C ALA A 151 -7.92 1.62 -14.85
N ILE A 152 -8.56 2.67 -15.36
CA ILE A 152 -8.06 4.05 -15.25
C ILE A 152 -7.95 4.47 -13.78
N ALA A 153 -8.96 4.15 -12.97
CA ALA A 153 -8.98 4.41 -11.53
C ALA A 153 -7.79 3.75 -10.83
N ALA A 154 -7.59 2.44 -11.07
CA ALA A 154 -6.54 1.65 -10.46
C ALA A 154 -5.13 2.14 -10.87
N ILE A 155 -4.92 2.51 -12.14
CA ILE A 155 -3.64 3.09 -12.59
C ILE A 155 -3.41 4.47 -11.93
N GLY A 156 -4.46 5.30 -11.86
CA GLY A 156 -4.44 6.59 -11.18
C GLY A 156 -4.01 6.48 -9.71
N ASP A 157 -4.66 5.58 -8.99
CA ASP A 157 -4.40 5.31 -7.57
C ASP A 157 -2.97 4.83 -7.33
N ILE A 158 -2.54 3.79 -8.04
CA ILE A 158 -1.24 3.16 -7.86
C ILE A 158 -0.10 4.13 -8.22
N THR A 159 -0.26 4.91 -9.29
CA THR A 159 0.76 5.91 -9.64
C THR A 159 0.86 7.00 -8.58
N GLU A 160 -0.25 7.49 -8.00
CA GLU A 160 -0.20 8.41 -6.85
C GLU A 160 0.52 7.77 -5.66
N GLN A 161 0.17 6.53 -5.30
CA GLN A 161 0.83 5.77 -4.22
C GLN A 161 2.35 5.66 -4.45
N GLN A 162 2.78 5.36 -5.67
CA GLN A 162 4.20 5.28 -6.04
C GLN A 162 4.90 6.63 -5.87
N LYS A 163 4.24 7.77 -6.18
CA LYS A 163 4.81 9.09 -5.91
C LYS A 163 5.08 9.32 -4.43
N TYR A 164 4.29 8.73 -3.54
CA TYR A 164 4.50 8.78 -2.08
C TYR A 164 5.38 7.64 -1.54
N GLY A 165 6.06 6.88 -2.41
CA GLY A 165 7.03 5.87 -2.02
C GLY A 165 6.42 4.52 -1.66
N ILE A 166 5.15 4.28 -1.96
CA ILE A 166 4.50 2.99 -1.71
C ILE A 166 4.85 2.03 -2.84
N THR A 167 5.55 0.94 -2.52
CA THR A 167 5.98 -0.09 -3.50
C THR A 167 5.13 -1.35 -3.44
N THR A 168 4.35 -1.52 -2.37
CA THR A 168 3.50 -2.68 -2.13
C THR A 168 2.13 -2.22 -1.66
N THR A 169 1.08 -2.75 -2.28
CA THR A 169 -0.30 -2.40 -1.97
C THR A 169 -1.13 -3.67 -1.89
N LEU A 170 -1.94 -3.81 -0.85
CA LEU A 170 -3.09 -4.71 -0.87
C LEU A 170 -4.33 -3.92 -1.24
N THR A 171 -5.05 -4.38 -2.26
CA THR A 171 -6.30 -3.77 -2.70
C THR A 171 -7.48 -4.68 -2.45
N HIS A 172 -8.60 -4.07 -2.05
CA HIS A 172 -9.92 -4.66 -2.03
C HIS A 172 -10.71 -4.11 -3.22
N GLY A 173 -11.20 -5.00 -4.07
CA GLY A 173 -11.87 -4.57 -5.29
C GLY A 173 -12.91 -5.54 -5.83
N PRO A 174 -13.84 -5.02 -6.66
CA PRO A 174 -14.83 -5.83 -7.33
C PRO A 174 -14.34 -6.47 -8.65
N SER A 175 -13.24 -5.97 -9.23
CA SER A 175 -12.71 -6.40 -10.53
C SER A 175 -11.28 -6.92 -10.37
N PHE A 176 -11.03 -8.13 -10.85
CA PHE A 176 -9.69 -8.71 -10.90
C PHE A 176 -8.87 -8.08 -12.03
N GLU A 177 -9.48 -7.94 -13.21
CA GLU A 177 -8.81 -7.52 -14.44
C GLU A 177 -8.26 -6.10 -14.34
N ALA A 178 -9.04 -5.15 -13.79
CA ALA A 178 -8.61 -3.76 -13.64
C ALA A 178 -7.37 -3.64 -12.75
N ALA A 179 -7.34 -4.37 -11.63
CA ALA A 179 -6.20 -4.42 -10.71
C ALA A 179 -4.98 -5.10 -11.36
N GLU A 180 -5.20 -6.16 -12.14
CA GLU A 180 -4.16 -6.88 -12.87
C GLU A 180 -3.44 -5.99 -13.90
N ILE A 181 -4.19 -5.20 -14.67
CA ILE A 181 -3.63 -4.25 -15.64
C ILE A 181 -2.85 -3.14 -14.94
N ALA A 182 -3.38 -2.65 -13.82
CA ALA A 182 -2.68 -1.64 -13.02
C ALA A 182 -1.35 -2.21 -12.50
N ALA A 183 -1.33 -3.41 -11.93
CA ALA A 183 -0.10 -4.08 -11.50
C ALA A 183 0.90 -4.26 -12.67
N GLN A 184 0.43 -4.74 -13.83
CA GLN A 184 1.29 -4.99 -14.98
C GLN A 184 1.92 -3.71 -15.56
N SER A 185 1.12 -2.65 -15.70
CA SER A 185 1.52 -1.39 -16.33
C SER A 185 2.39 -0.51 -15.43
N THR A 186 2.13 -0.53 -14.12
CA THR A 186 2.88 0.25 -13.12
C THR A 186 4.02 -0.52 -12.45
N LYS A 187 4.08 -1.85 -12.63
CA LYS A 187 5.00 -2.77 -11.95
C LYS A 187 4.88 -2.76 -10.43
N GLN A 188 3.72 -2.36 -9.89
CA GLN A 188 3.47 -2.40 -8.45
C GLN A 188 3.48 -3.85 -7.95
N ASN A 189 4.00 -4.07 -6.74
CA ASN A 189 3.74 -5.31 -6.02
C ASN A 189 2.32 -5.25 -5.44
N LEU A 190 1.36 -5.78 -6.19
CA LEU A 190 -0.06 -5.73 -5.83
C LEU A 190 -0.51 -7.07 -5.27
N ILE A 191 -1.14 -7.06 -4.09
CA ILE A 191 -1.99 -8.15 -3.61
C ILE A 191 -3.42 -7.79 -3.99
N ASN A 192 -4.03 -8.60 -4.86
CA ASN A 192 -5.35 -8.35 -5.42
C ASN A 192 -6.40 -9.19 -4.68
N ALA A 193 -7.00 -8.60 -3.65
CA ALA A 193 -8.03 -9.26 -2.86
C ALA A 193 -9.41 -9.04 -3.49
N VAL A 194 -9.87 -10.04 -4.24
CA VAL A 194 -11.18 -9.97 -4.89
C VAL A 194 -12.27 -10.31 -3.87
N SER A 195 -13.28 -9.45 -3.81
CA SER A 195 -14.37 -9.62 -2.86
C SER A 195 -15.36 -10.67 -3.34
N ALA A 196 -15.43 -11.81 -2.66
CA ALA A 196 -16.40 -12.88 -2.88
C ALA A 196 -17.80 -12.55 -2.32
N VAL A 197 -17.90 -11.52 -1.48
CA VAL A 197 -19.16 -10.95 -0.98
C VAL A 197 -19.02 -9.43 -1.04
N SER A 198 -19.36 -8.87 -2.20
CA SER A 198 -19.17 -7.45 -2.51
C SER A 198 -20.47 -6.65 -2.39
N ASN A 199 -20.34 -5.39 -1.97
CA ASN A 199 -21.47 -4.44 -1.97
C ASN A 199 -21.75 -3.91 -3.38
N SER A 200 -20.71 -3.75 -4.20
CA SER A 200 -20.80 -3.15 -5.54
C SER A 200 -21.03 -4.18 -6.64
N ARG A 201 -20.65 -5.43 -6.40
CA ARG A 201 -20.83 -6.58 -7.30
C ARG A 201 -21.43 -7.77 -6.57
N PRO A 202 -22.76 -7.75 -6.32
CA PRO A 202 -23.44 -8.83 -5.61
C PRO A 202 -23.43 -10.17 -6.36
N ASP A 203 -23.03 -10.16 -7.63
CA ASP A 203 -22.77 -11.33 -8.47
C ASP A 203 -21.42 -12.00 -8.20
N ASN A 204 -20.50 -11.35 -7.49
CA ASN A 204 -19.25 -11.98 -7.07
C ASN A 204 -19.53 -13.15 -6.11
N THR A 205 -18.81 -14.26 -6.30
CA THR A 205 -18.94 -15.46 -5.46
C THR A 205 -17.57 -16.03 -5.04
N PRO A 206 -17.54 -16.95 -4.06
CA PRO A 206 -16.34 -17.70 -3.74
C PRO A 206 -15.78 -18.51 -4.93
N GLU A 207 -16.63 -19.02 -5.82
CA GLU A 207 -16.21 -19.74 -7.03
C GLU A 207 -15.43 -18.82 -7.98
N MET A 208 -15.89 -17.58 -8.17
CA MET A 208 -15.15 -16.58 -8.95
C MET A 208 -13.79 -16.26 -8.32
N ALA A 209 -13.74 -16.09 -6.99
CA ALA A 209 -12.47 -15.90 -6.29
C ALA A 209 -11.51 -17.10 -6.47
N ALA A 210 -12.06 -18.32 -6.52
CA ALA A 210 -11.30 -19.54 -6.79
C ALA A 210 -10.72 -19.59 -8.21
N GLU A 211 -11.40 -19.02 -9.20
CA GLU A 211 -10.87 -18.90 -10.57
C GLU A 211 -9.64 -18.00 -10.62
N TYR A 212 -9.70 -16.85 -9.95
CA TYR A 212 -8.56 -15.93 -9.87
C TYR A 212 -7.36 -16.50 -9.11
N LEU A 213 -7.59 -17.29 -8.06
CA LEU A 213 -6.53 -18.01 -7.35
C LEU A 213 -5.82 -19.07 -8.22
N LYS A 214 -6.43 -19.54 -9.32
CA LYS A 214 -5.82 -20.51 -10.24
C LYS A 214 -4.94 -19.86 -11.31
N GLU A 215 -5.02 -18.54 -11.49
CA GLU A 215 -4.27 -17.83 -12.53
C GLU A 215 -2.77 -17.86 -12.23
N LYS A 216 -2.01 -18.54 -13.09
CA LYS A 216 -0.56 -18.78 -12.86
C LYS A 216 0.33 -17.66 -13.37
N ASN A 217 -0.18 -16.82 -14.27
CA ASN A 217 0.61 -15.75 -14.91
C ASN A 217 0.13 -14.35 -14.54
N SER A 218 -0.45 -14.21 -13.34
CA SER A 218 -0.87 -12.91 -12.82
C SER A 218 0.34 -12.04 -12.44
N ALA A 219 0.28 -10.77 -12.82
CA ALA A 219 1.15 -9.68 -12.42
C ALA A 219 0.90 -9.25 -10.95
N SER A 220 -0.25 -9.60 -10.40
CA SER A 220 -0.60 -9.43 -8.98
C SER A 220 -0.58 -10.78 -8.23
N ILE A 221 -0.56 -10.73 -6.90
CA ILE A 221 -0.74 -11.91 -6.05
C ILE A 221 -2.23 -12.00 -5.70
N PRO A 222 -2.95 -13.02 -6.16
CA PRO A 222 -4.37 -13.16 -5.84
C PRO A 222 -4.59 -13.42 -4.34
N ALA A 223 -5.60 -12.78 -3.78
CA ALA A 223 -6.06 -12.96 -2.40
C ALA A 223 -7.59 -12.99 -2.36
N ILE A 224 -8.15 -13.37 -1.22
CA ILE A 224 -9.60 -13.51 -1.06
C ILE A 224 -10.13 -12.51 -0.04
N ASN A 225 -11.27 -11.91 -0.35
CA ASN A 225 -11.93 -10.93 0.51
C ASN A 225 -13.41 -11.25 0.70
N ILE A 226 -13.94 -10.87 1.86
CA ILE A 226 -15.36 -10.50 2.00
C ILE A 226 -15.42 -9.07 2.55
N HIS A 227 -16.48 -8.33 2.22
CA HIS A 227 -16.60 -6.97 2.75
C HIS A 227 -16.74 -6.98 4.29
N TYR A 228 -17.83 -7.57 4.79
CA TYR A 228 -18.12 -7.72 6.23
C TYR A 228 -18.58 -9.15 6.54
N LEU A 229 -18.16 -9.70 7.68
CA LEU A 229 -18.51 -11.07 8.08
C LEU A 229 -20.02 -11.27 8.26
N TYR A 230 -20.74 -10.25 8.73
CA TYR A 230 -22.19 -10.35 8.96
C TYR A 230 -23.00 -10.53 7.66
N LYS A 231 -22.39 -10.28 6.48
CA LYS A 231 -23.01 -10.50 5.16
C LYS A 231 -22.74 -11.89 4.58
N ALA A 232 -21.77 -12.62 5.11
CA ALA A 232 -21.42 -13.95 4.63
C ALA A 232 -22.21 -15.02 5.38
N SER A 233 -22.77 -15.99 4.65
CA SER A 233 -23.38 -17.18 5.25
C SER A 233 -22.32 -18.12 5.82
N SER A 234 -22.71 -19.03 6.71
CA SER A 234 -21.81 -20.08 7.20
C SER A 234 -21.21 -20.93 6.07
N GLU A 235 -21.91 -21.09 4.94
CA GLU A 235 -21.42 -21.86 3.81
C GLU A 235 -20.33 -21.10 3.06
N VAL A 236 -20.56 -19.80 2.81
CA VAL A 236 -19.54 -18.93 2.22
C VAL A 236 -18.28 -18.93 3.09
N LEU A 237 -18.40 -18.80 4.42
CA LEU A 237 -17.22 -18.82 5.30
C LEU A 237 -16.43 -20.13 5.25
N LYS A 238 -17.10 -21.27 5.09
CA LYS A 238 -16.43 -22.57 4.87
C LYS A 238 -15.71 -22.61 3.53
N GLN A 239 -16.34 -22.12 2.46
CA GLN A 239 -15.72 -22.03 1.14
C GLN A 239 -14.48 -21.12 1.19
N MET A 240 -14.57 -19.95 1.83
CA MET A 240 -13.42 -19.04 2.01
C MET A 240 -12.28 -19.72 2.77
N ARG A 241 -12.57 -20.50 3.83
CA ARG A 241 -11.55 -21.28 4.54
C ARG A 241 -10.91 -22.33 3.64
N ALA A 242 -11.71 -23.07 2.88
CA ALA A 242 -11.19 -24.06 1.94
C ALA A 242 -10.26 -23.43 0.89
N LEU A 243 -10.62 -22.26 0.35
CA LEU A 243 -9.75 -21.51 -0.57
C LEU A 243 -8.47 -21.02 0.12
N GLN A 244 -8.58 -20.50 1.36
CA GLN A 244 -7.42 -20.08 2.15
C GLN A 244 -6.43 -21.23 2.35
N GLU A 245 -6.91 -22.42 2.70
CA GLU A 245 -6.07 -23.62 2.88
C GLU A 245 -5.48 -24.10 1.55
N GLN A 246 -6.31 -24.30 0.53
CA GLN A 246 -5.90 -24.90 -0.74
C GLN A 246 -4.85 -24.06 -1.46
N TYR A 247 -4.99 -22.74 -1.43
CA TYR A 247 -4.12 -21.81 -2.17
C TYR A 247 -3.14 -21.07 -1.26
N ASN A 248 -3.15 -21.33 0.05
CA ASN A 248 -2.39 -20.56 1.04
C ASN A 248 -2.62 -19.04 0.90
N ALA A 249 -3.85 -18.67 0.51
CA ALA A 249 -4.22 -17.31 0.16
C ALA A 249 -4.37 -16.42 1.40
N LEU A 250 -4.14 -15.13 1.25
CA LEU A 250 -4.49 -14.16 2.28
C LEU A 250 -5.99 -13.94 2.27
N PHE A 251 -6.63 -14.00 3.44
CA PHE A 251 -8.03 -13.62 3.66
C PHE A 251 -8.07 -12.24 4.32
N THR A 252 -8.83 -11.31 3.75
CA THR A 252 -8.93 -9.94 4.29
C THR A 252 -10.36 -9.44 4.33
N PHE A 253 -10.72 -8.66 5.35
CA PHE A 253 -12.09 -8.14 5.55
C PHE A 253 -12.12 -6.96 6.53
N HIS A 254 -13.24 -6.25 6.58
CA HIS A 254 -13.47 -5.16 7.54
C HIS A 254 -14.04 -5.75 8.83
N MET A 255 -13.37 -5.50 9.96
CA MET A 255 -13.71 -6.10 11.25
C MET A 255 -14.03 -5.03 12.27
N ALA A 256 -15.19 -5.16 12.93
CA ALA A 256 -15.62 -4.35 14.07
C ALA A 256 -15.33 -2.86 13.88
N GLU A 257 -15.62 -2.36 12.67
CA GLU A 257 -15.30 -1.00 12.25
C GLU A 257 -16.17 0.01 13.00
N SER A 258 -17.47 -0.23 13.03
CA SER A 258 -18.45 0.55 13.79
C SER A 258 -19.15 -0.31 14.84
N GLU A 259 -19.80 0.33 15.81
CA GLU A 259 -20.63 -0.37 16.79
C GLU A 259 -21.77 -1.14 16.09
N PHE A 260 -22.31 -0.58 15.00
CA PHE A 260 -23.29 -1.23 14.16
C PHE A 260 -22.75 -2.54 13.56
N VAL A 261 -21.57 -2.51 12.92
CA VAL A 261 -20.95 -3.72 12.33
C VAL A 261 -20.75 -4.81 13.39
N ALA A 262 -20.20 -4.44 14.56
CA ALA A 262 -19.97 -5.37 15.65
C ALA A 262 -21.27 -6.02 16.17
N LYS A 263 -22.33 -5.22 16.39
CA LYS A 263 -23.64 -5.71 16.84
C LYS A 263 -24.36 -6.54 15.78
N GLN A 264 -24.20 -6.20 14.50
CA GLN A 264 -24.83 -6.94 13.40
C GLN A 264 -24.27 -8.35 13.26
N ALA A 265 -22.96 -8.54 13.45
CA ALA A 265 -22.36 -9.87 13.49
C ALA A 265 -22.97 -10.72 14.62
N GLU A 266 -23.09 -10.16 15.83
CA GLU A 266 -23.73 -10.85 16.97
C GLU A 266 -25.19 -11.17 16.70
N LYS A 267 -25.95 -10.23 16.14
CA LYS A 267 -27.38 -10.40 15.83
C LYS A 267 -27.63 -11.51 14.81
N ILE A 268 -26.82 -11.57 13.74
CA ILE A 268 -27.03 -12.50 12.62
C ILE A 268 -26.46 -13.88 12.94
N HIS A 269 -25.27 -13.94 13.54
CA HIS A 269 -24.52 -15.18 13.75
C HIS A 269 -24.58 -15.70 15.20
N GLY A 270 -25.17 -14.94 16.13
CA GLY A 270 -25.21 -15.27 17.55
C GLY A 270 -23.87 -15.15 18.28
N MET A 271 -22.85 -14.58 17.63
CA MET A 271 -21.49 -14.46 18.18
C MET A 271 -20.72 -13.30 17.58
N ARG A 272 -19.69 -12.86 18.29
CA ARG A 272 -18.76 -11.81 17.84
C ARG A 272 -17.89 -12.29 16.69
N GLU A 273 -17.40 -11.35 15.89
CA GLU A 273 -16.58 -11.64 14.71
C GLU A 273 -15.35 -12.50 15.02
N THR A 274 -14.65 -12.26 16.14
CA THR A 274 -13.49 -13.07 16.54
C THR A 274 -13.87 -14.54 16.77
N ALA A 275 -15.02 -14.79 17.42
CA ALA A 275 -15.52 -16.15 17.67
C ALA A 275 -16.03 -16.80 16.37
N LEU A 276 -16.60 -16.00 15.46
CA LEU A 276 -17.03 -16.48 14.15
C LEU A 276 -15.83 -16.92 13.29
N LEU A 277 -14.75 -16.15 13.27
CA LEU A 277 -13.50 -16.54 12.62
C LEU A 277 -12.95 -17.85 13.20
N GLU A 278 -12.93 -17.98 14.53
CA GLU A 278 -12.46 -19.18 15.24
C GLU A 278 -13.29 -20.41 14.85
N LYS A 279 -14.62 -20.30 14.87
CA LYS A 279 -15.56 -21.36 14.48
C LYS A 279 -15.33 -21.86 13.06
N HIS A 280 -14.95 -20.98 12.14
CA HIS A 280 -14.73 -21.31 10.73
C HIS A 280 -13.26 -21.57 10.37
N GLY A 281 -12.34 -21.60 11.35
CA GLY A 281 -10.92 -21.81 11.12
C GLY A 281 -10.20 -20.64 10.43
N LEU A 282 -10.86 -19.49 10.31
CA LEU A 282 -10.32 -18.25 9.71
C LEU A 282 -9.58 -17.38 10.73
N LEU A 283 -9.56 -17.72 12.02
CA LEU A 283 -8.75 -17.04 13.03
C LEU A 283 -7.32 -17.57 13.00
N ASN A 284 -6.50 -17.07 12.09
CA ASN A 284 -5.12 -17.55 11.89
C ASN A 284 -4.25 -16.46 11.24
N GLU A 285 -2.97 -16.76 11.03
CA GLU A 285 -1.99 -15.80 10.51
C GLU A 285 -2.24 -15.38 9.06
N ARG A 286 -2.98 -16.17 8.27
CA ARG A 286 -3.40 -15.84 6.89
C ARG A 286 -4.64 -14.94 6.84
N THR A 287 -5.01 -14.32 7.96
CA THR A 287 -6.13 -13.38 8.05
C THR A 287 -5.63 -11.98 8.39
N LEU A 288 -6.11 -10.99 7.62
CA LEU A 288 -5.86 -9.57 7.80
C LEU A 288 -7.19 -8.85 8.07
N ALA A 289 -7.32 -8.24 9.24
CA ALA A 289 -8.52 -7.53 9.66
C ALA A 289 -8.30 -6.01 9.59
N SER A 290 -9.19 -5.30 8.91
CA SER A 290 -9.15 -3.85 8.79
C SER A 290 -10.01 -3.16 9.87
N HIS A 291 -9.58 -1.98 10.30
CA HIS A 291 -10.19 -1.14 11.36
C HIS A 291 -10.01 -1.66 12.80
N VAL A 292 -10.71 -2.74 13.16
CA VAL A 292 -10.61 -3.43 14.46
C VAL A 292 -10.84 -2.50 15.67
N ILE A 293 -11.90 -1.69 15.62
CA ILE A 293 -12.19 -0.65 16.63
C ILE A 293 -12.95 -1.23 17.82
N TYR A 294 -14.08 -1.91 17.57
CA TYR A 294 -15.00 -2.39 18.60
C TYR A 294 -14.70 -3.83 19.02
N VAL A 295 -13.47 -4.08 19.48
CA VAL A 295 -13.03 -5.37 20.03
C VAL A 295 -12.79 -5.31 21.54
N THR A 296 -13.06 -6.42 22.21
CA THR A 296 -12.80 -6.59 23.65
C THR A 296 -11.36 -7.00 23.92
N GLY A 297 -10.87 -6.82 25.15
CA GLY A 297 -9.52 -7.26 25.54
C GLY A 297 -9.29 -8.77 25.37
N SER A 298 -10.32 -9.60 25.54
CA SER A 298 -10.24 -11.04 25.26
C SER A 298 -10.11 -11.36 23.77
N GLU A 299 -10.78 -10.59 22.92
CA GLU A 299 -10.66 -10.73 21.46
C GLU A 299 -9.27 -10.31 20.99
N ILE A 300 -8.74 -9.18 21.49
CA ILE A 300 -7.37 -8.73 21.19
C ILE A 300 -6.36 -9.83 21.53
N LYS A 301 -6.49 -10.45 22.72
CA LYS A 301 -5.63 -11.58 23.11
C LYS A 301 -5.69 -12.72 22.08
N LYS A 302 -6.88 -13.11 21.63
CA LYS A 302 -7.06 -14.16 20.62
C LYS A 302 -6.46 -13.78 19.26
N LEU A 303 -6.71 -12.56 18.79
CA LEU A 303 -6.16 -12.04 17.53
C LEU A 303 -4.63 -12.09 17.53
N VAL A 304 -4.01 -11.66 18.63
CA VAL A 304 -2.54 -11.69 18.78
C VAL A 304 -2.00 -13.11 18.88
N GLN A 305 -2.65 -13.99 19.66
CA GLN A 305 -2.26 -15.40 19.78
C GLN A 305 -2.27 -16.14 18.43
N HIS A 306 -3.24 -15.82 17.58
CA HIS A 306 -3.37 -16.39 16.24
C HIS A 306 -2.63 -15.59 15.17
N LYS A 307 -1.89 -14.54 15.56
CA LYS A 307 -1.07 -13.70 14.67
C LYS A 307 -1.87 -13.07 13.52
N VAL A 308 -3.14 -12.74 13.76
CA VAL A 308 -3.98 -12.04 12.79
C VAL A 308 -3.35 -10.68 12.48
N GLY A 309 -3.18 -10.37 11.20
CA GLY A 309 -2.72 -9.06 10.76
C GLY A 309 -3.80 -8.00 10.98
N ILE A 310 -3.39 -6.78 11.29
CA ILE A 310 -4.30 -5.65 11.54
C ILE A 310 -3.92 -4.48 10.64
N ALA A 311 -4.83 -4.05 9.77
CA ALA A 311 -4.68 -2.82 8.99
C ALA A 311 -5.37 -1.65 9.72
N HIS A 312 -4.58 -0.78 10.34
CA HIS A 312 -5.10 0.43 11.00
C HIS A 312 -5.29 1.58 9.99
N LEU A 313 -6.48 2.18 9.99
CA LEU A 313 -6.95 3.17 9.02
C LEU A 313 -7.32 4.50 9.70
N PRO A 314 -6.34 5.22 10.27
CA PRO A 314 -6.59 6.33 11.22
C PRO A 314 -7.43 7.47 10.63
N THR A 315 -7.17 7.87 9.37
CA THR A 315 -7.92 8.97 8.75
C THR A 315 -9.35 8.56 8.43
N SER A 316 -9.53 7.37 7.82
CA SER A 316 -10.86 6.86 7.46
C SER A 316 -11.74 6.70 8.71
N ASN A 317 -11.18 6.06 9.75
CA ASN A 317 -11.85 5.86 11.03
C ASN A 317 -12.35 7.17 11.66
N ALA A 318 -11.55 8.23 11.59
CA ALA A 318 -11.89 9.52 12.15
C ALA A 318 -12.95 10.25 11.33
N ILE A 319 -12.78 10.29 9.99
CA ILE A 319 -13.68 11.03 9.09
C ILE A 319 -15.08 10.40 9.08
N HIS A 320 -15.17 9.08 9.11
CA HIS A 320 -16.46 8.38 9.13
C HIS A 320 -17.07 8.20 10.52
N LYS A 321 -16.48 8.83 11.55
CA LYS A 321 -16.91 8.71 12.96
C LYS A 321 -16.98 7.25 13.46
N SER A 322 -16.18 6.36 12.87
CA SER A 322 -16.13 4.95 13.27
C SER A 322 -15.54 4.80 14.68
N GLY A 323 -14.51 5.57 15.00
CA GLY A 323 -13.87 5.60 16.32
C GLY A 323 -12.35 5.57 16.24
N THR A 324 -11.68 5.25 17.35
CA THR A 324 -10.21 5.19 17.40
C THR A 324 -9.74 3.76 17.69
N PHE A 325 -8.91 3.22 16.80
CA PHE A 325 -8.24 1.94 17.03
C PHE A 325 -7.33 2.03 18.25
N LYS A 326 -7.42 1.08 19.17
CA LYS A 326 -6.70 1.12 20.45
C LYS A 326 -5.35 0.41 20.35
N PHE A 327 -4.38 1.01 19.65
CA PHE A 327 -3.07 0.37 19.40
C PHE A 327 -2.36 -0.13 20.67
N TRP A 328 -2.42 0.64 21.77
CA TRP A 328 -1.75 0.29 23.02
C TRP A 328 -2.21 -1.06 23.60
N LEU A 329 -3.47 -1.43 23.42
CA LEU A 329 -3.99 -2.71 23.89
C LEU A 329 -3.38 -3.89 23.12
N PHE A 330 -3.04 -3.69 21.84
CA PHE A 330 -2.30 -4.69 21.07
C PHE A 330 -0.84 -4.73 21.50
N ASP A 331 -0.20 -3.57 21.69
CA ASP A 331 1.20 -3.47 22.10
C ASP A 331 1.46 -4.16 23.46
N GLU A 332 0.59 -3.92 24.46
CA GLU A 332 0.62 -4.57 25.78
C GLU A 332 0.50 -6.10 25.73
N LYS A 333 0.00 -6.66 24.62
CA LYS A 333 -0.13 -8.11 24.40
C LYS A 333 0.96 -8.67 23.47
N ASN A 334 1.99 -7.88 23.14
CA ASN A 334 3.01 -8.19 22.14
C ASN A 334 2.46 -8.33 20.71
N GLY A 335 1.33 -7.65 20.43
CA GLY A 335 0.65 -7.63 19.15
C GLY A 335 1.15 -6.57 18.17
N ALA A 336 1.98 -5.62 18.60
CA ALA A 336 2.47 -4.54 17.74
C ALA A 336 3.15 -4.99 16.43
N PRO A 337 3.88 -6.12 16.35
CA PRO A 337 4.42 -6.62 15.08
C PRO A 337 3.36 -6.97 14.02
N TYR A 338 2.11 -7.20 14.43
CA TYR A 338 1.00 -7.56 13.55
C TYR A 338 0.09 -6.37 13.20
N VAL A 339 0.49 -5.15 13.56
CA VAL A 339 -0.23 -3.93 13.20
C VAL A 339 0.52 -3.18 12.10
N SER A 340 -0.17 -2.88 11.01
CA SER A 340 0.28 -2.06 9.87
C SER A 340 -0.69 -0.90 9.63
N LEU A 341 -0.39 -0.06 8.63
CA LEU A 341 -1.28 1.01 8.19
C LEU A 341 -1.81 0.76 6.78
N GLY A 342 -3.00 1.29 6.51
CA GLY A 342 -3.55 1.38 5.16
C GLY A 342 -4.13 2.75 4.85
N THR A 343 -4.33 3.03 3.57
CA THR A 343 -4.91 4.30 3.12
C THR A 343 -6.42 4.25 2.98
N ASP A 344 -7.04 3.08 2.90
CA ASP A 344 -8.46 3.00 2.53
C ASP A 344 -8.69 3.66 1.15
N SER A 345 -9.86 4.25 0.90
CA SER A 345 -10.24 4.86 -0.35
C SER A 345 -10.11 6.39 -0.36
N VAL A 346 -10.10 6.94 -1.56
CA VAL A 346 -10.16 8.40 -1.79
C VAL A 346 -11.52 9.03 -1.46
N VAL A 347 -12.51 8.22 -1.08
CA VAL A 347 -13.82 8.71 -0.68
C VAL A 347 -13.74 9.35 0.70
N SER A 348 -12.96 8.77 1.60
CA SER A 348 -12.73 9.31 2.94
C SER A 348 -11.71 10.45 2.96
N LYS A 349 -10.88 10.61 1.92
CA LYS A 349 -9.83 11.65 1.85
C LYS A 349 -9.29 11.81 0.43
N SER A 350 -8.68 12.95 0.13
CA SER A 350 -8.11 13.22 -1.22
C SER A 350 -6.62 12.89 -1.36
N ARG A 351 -6.03 12.04 -0.53
CA ARG A 351 -4.59 11.69 -0.64
C ARG A 351 -4.35 10.20 -0.38
N LEU A 352 -3.42 9.61 -1.14
CA LEU A 352 -3.00 8.21 -0.98
C LEU A 352 -1.57 8.10 -0.45
N ASP A 353 -1.32 8.81 0.65
CA ASP A 353 -0.02 8.92 1.30
C ASP A 353 -0.02 8.22 2.67
N ILE A 354 0.74 7.13 2.77
CA ILE A 354 0.87 6.35 4.00
C ILE A 354 1.70 7.05 5.09
N LEU A 355 2.55 8.03 4.74
CA LEU A 355 3.26 8.85 5.74
C LEU A 355 2.28 9.74 6.50
N THR A 356 1.31 10.32 5.79
CA THR A 356 0.28 11.10 6.45
C THR A 356 -0.70 10.21 7.22
N GLU A 357 -0.94 8.95 6.81
CA GLU A 357 -1.63 7.99 7.69
C GLU A 357 -0.85 7.71 8.97
N ALA A 358 0.48 7.55 8.89
CA ALA A 358 1.32 7.41 10.08
C ALA A 358 1.26 8.65 10.99
N TYR A 359 1.26 9.85 10.41
CA TYR A 359 1.06 11.08 11.17
C TYR A 359 -0.33 11.11 11.83
N GLN A 360 -1.39 10.76 11.10
CA GLN A 360 -2.74 10.73 11.63
C GLN A 360 -2.89 9.70 12.75
N ALA A 361 -2.32 8.50 12.62
CA ALA A 361 -2.27 7.51 13.70
C ALA A 361 -1.62 8.08 14.95
N ARG A 362 -0.53 8.87 14.79
CA ARG A 362 0.09 9.56 15.92
C ARG A 362 -0.85 10.57 16.55
N ILE A 363 -1.51 11.41 15.75
CA ILE A 363 -2.40 12.49 16.23
C ILE A 363 -3.59 11.91 16.98
N THR A 364 -4.23 10.87 16.46
CA THR A 364 -5.41 10.25 17.11
C THR A 364 -5.09 9.55 18.43
N HIS A 365 -3.80 9.30 18.70
CA HIS A 365 -3.33 8.66 19.92
C HIS A 365 -2.62 9.62 20.90
N LEU A 366 -2.55 10.93 20.58
CA LEU A 366 -1.75 11.89 21.34
C LEU A 366 -2.18 12.05 22.80
N TYR A 367 -3.49 12.06 23.05
CA TYR A 367 -4.05 12.30 24.38
C TYR A 367 -4.13 11.04 25.25
N ASP A 368 -4.02 9.86 24.64
CA ASP A 368 -4.03 8.58 25.33
C ASP A 368 -2.61 8.00 25.39
N ASN A 369 -2.27 7.14 24.43
CA ASN A 369 -0.99 6.43 24.38
C ASN A 369 -0.28 6.72 23.04
N THR A 370 0.60 7.73 23.06
CA THR A 370 1.28 8.21 21.84
C THR A 370 2.11 7.10 21.18
N ILE A 371 1.85 6.87 19.89
CA ILE A 371 2.66 5.96 19.06
C ILE A 371 3.98 6.64 18.69
N LYS A 372 5.10 5.98 19.00
CA LYS A 372 6.45 6.49 18.69
C LYS A 372 6.74 6.41 17.18
N PHE A 373 7.54 7.34 16.66
CA PHE A 373 7.92 7.36 15.23
C PHE A 373 8.58 6.07 14.75
N GLY A 374 9.39 5.41 15.58
CA GLY A 374 9.96 4.09 15.26
C GLY A 374 8.88 3.02 15.05
N SER A 375 7.84 2.99 15.88
CA SER A 375 6.72 2.06 15.70
C SER A 375 5.94 2.37 14.43
N LEU A 376 5.67 3.65 14.15
CA LEU A 376 5.01 4.09 12.91
C LEU A 376 5.80 3.71 11.66
N PHE A 377 7.13 3.89 11.68
CA PHE A 377 7.99 3.48 10.58
C PHE A 377 7.91 1.97 10.33
N LYS A 378 7.87 1.15 11.39
CA LYS A 378 7.67 -0.30 11.27
C LYS A 378 6.31 -0.64 10.69
N MET A 379 5.24 0.04 11.11
CA MET A 379 3.88 -0.17 10.59
C MET A 379 3.77 0.02 9.07
N ILE A 380 4.50 0.99 8.52
CA ILE A 380 4.52 1.30 7.07
C ILE A 380 5.63 0.56 6.29
N THR A 381 6.41 -0.29 6.95
CA THR A 381 7.49 -1.08 6.32
C THR A 381 7.44 -2.55 6.78
N ALA A 382 8.29 -2.95 7.73
CA ALA A 382 8.48 -4.35 8.13
C ALA A 382 7.22 -5.03 8.66
N ASN A 383 6.34 -4.32 9.39
CA ASN A 383 5.07 -4.90 9.83
C ASN A 383 4.10 -5.09 8.67
N GLY A 384 4.04 -4.14 7.73
CA GLY A 384 3.25 -4.28 6.51
C GLY A 384 3.66 -5.52 5.73
N ALA A 385 4.98 -5.71 5.53
CA ALA A 385 5.53 -6.91 4.90
C ALA A 385 5.16 -8.20 5.67
N ARG A 386 5.20 -8.17 7.01
CA ARG A 386 4.85 -9.30 7.87
C ARG A 386 3.39 -9.71 7.71
N VAL A 387 2.44 -8.77 7.84
CA VAL A 387 1.01 -9.10 7.80
C VAL A 387 0.54 -9.49 6.39
N LEU A 388 1.25 -9.05 5.36
CA LEU A 388 1.03 -9.46 3.98
C LEU A 388 1.74 -10.78 3.60
N HIS A 389 2.51 -11.39 4.52
CA HIS A 389 3.31 -12.58 4.26
C HIS A 389 4.33 -12.43 3.13
N MET A 390 4.96 -11.25 3.07
CA MET A 390 6.03 -10.94 2.13
C MET A 390 7.32 -10.62 2.90
N PRO A 391 7.96 -11.62 3.56
CA PRO A 391 9.09 -11.37 4.46
C PRO A 391 10.36 -10.90 3.75
N ASP A 392 10.39 -10.95 2.42
CA ASP A 392 11.52 -10.52 1.58
C ASP A 392 11.53 -9.01 1.30
N ARG A 393 10.66 -8.22 1.95
CA ARG A 393 10.51 -6.77 1.72
C ARG A 393 10.20 -6.02 3.02
N GLY A 394 10.13 -4.69 2.95
CA GLY A 394 9.97 -3.83 4.12
C GLY A 394 11.26 -3.63 4.94
N LYS A 395 12.38 -4.20 4.49
CA LYS A 395 13.74 -4.00 5.05
C LYS A 395 14.77 -3.85 3.93
N ILE A 396 15.89 -3.22 4.24
CA ILE A 396 17.07 -3.12 3.37
C ILE A 396 18.15 -4.00 4.00
N LEU A 397 18.08 -5.29 3.71
CA LEU A 397 19.02 -6.30 4.21
C LEU A 397 19.39 -7.25 3.06
N PRO A 398 20.57 -7.90 3.10
CA PRO A 398 20.91 -8.97 2.17
C PRO A 398 19.78 -10.00 2.03
N GLY A 399 19.50 -10.40 0.78
CA GLY A 399 18.44 -11.36 0.43
C GLY A 399 17.05 -10.76 0.25
N HIS A 400 16.81 -9.50 0.64
CA HIS A 400 15.52 -8.84 0.43
C HIS A 400 15.40 -8.27 -0.99
N LYS A 401 14.15 -8.08 -1.46
CA LYS A 401 13.82 -7.37 -2.69
C LYS A 401 14.27 -5.91 -2.62
N ALA A 402 14.78 -5.40 -3.73
CA ALA A 402 15.19 -4.01 -3.89
C ALA A 402 13.99 -3.08 -4.14
N ASP A 403 13.11 -2.98 -3.14
CA ASP A 403 12.05 -1.99 -3.03
C ASP A 403 12.57 -0.83 -2.18
N ILE A 404 12.90 0.29 -2.83
CA ILE A 404 13.71 1.36 -2.21
C ILE A 404 13.15 2.73 -2.58
N CYS A 405 12.96 3.58 -1.56
CA CYS A 405 12.60 4.99 -1.75
C CYS A 405 13.82 5.90 -1.58
N PHE A 406 13.88 6.92 -2.43
CA PHE A 406 14.94 7.92 -2.42
C PHE A 406 14.34 9.28 -2.11
N TRP A 407 14.65 9.82 -0.94
CA TRP A 407 14.15 11.11 -0.49
C TRP A 407 15.27 12.15 -0.54
N LYS A 408 14.99 13.34 -1.06
CA LYS A 408 16.01 14.40 -1.14
C LYS A 408 16.28 14.95 0.26
N LEU A 409 17.50 14.81 0.78
CA LEU A 409 17.84 15.30 2.13
C LEU A 409 17.77 16.83 2.22
N LYS A 410 18.30 17.54 1.21
CA LYS A 410 18.20 19.01 1.09
C LYS A 410 16.82 19.44 0.55
N ASP A 411 15.79 19.23 1.35
CA ASP A 411 14.39 19.51 1.05
C ASP A 411 13.66 20.07 2.30
N ARG A 412 12.58 20.85 2.11
CA ARG A 412 11.98 21.68 3.17
C ARG A 412 11.50 20.85 4.38
N GLY A 413 10.85 19.72 4.16
CA GLY A 413 10.45 18.81 5.25
C GLY A 413 11.55 17.93 5.82
N PHE A 414 12.84 18.22 5.61
CA PHE A 414 13.95 17.51 6.27
C PHE A 414 14.96 18.44 6.92
N VAL A 415 14.97 19.71 6.55
CA VAL A 415 15.92 20.69 7.09
C VAL A 415 15.14 21.71 7.94
N PRO A 416 15.53 21.94 9.20
CA PRO A 416 16.65 21.33 9.92
C PRO A 416 16.35 19.91 10.45
N TYR A 417 17.42 19.17 10.78
CA TYR A 417 17.37 17.90 11.51
C TYR A 417 18.56 17.81 12.46
N ASP A 418 18.48 16.95 13.48
CA ASP A 418 19.61 16.70 14.38
C ASP A 418 20.56 15.69 13.74
N VAL A 419 21.76 16.15 13.38
CA VAL A 419 22.79 15.31 12.75
C VAL A 419 23.33 14.26 13.73
N ASN A 420 23.32 14.55 15.03
CA ASN A 420 23.77 13.62 16.07
C ASN A 420 22.66 12.64 16.50
N ASN A 421 21.42 12.91 16.10
CA ASN A 421 20.27 12.05 16.36
C ASN A 421 19.40 11.89 15.09
N PRO A 422 19.89 11.13 14.09
CA PRO A 422 19.25 11.06 12.77
C PRO A 422 17.84 10.47 12.79
N ILE A 423 17.38 9.85 13.88
CA ILE A 423 15.97 9.42 14.03
C ILE A 423 14.99 10.58 13.88
N THR A 424 15.41 11.84 14.14
CA THR A 424 14.57 13.02 13.90
C THR A 424 14.15 13.14 12.44
N LEU A 425 14.92 12.59 11.49
CA LEU A 425 14.54 12.54 10.09
C LEU A 425 13.32 11.65 9.84
N VAL A 426 13.13 10.55 10.58
CA VAL A 426 11.90 9.75 10.50
C VAL A 426 10.71 10.57 10.98
N GLY A 427 10.89 11.32 12.08
CA GLY A 427 9.90 12.28 12.56
C GLY A 427 9.54 13.29 11.46
N ASN A 428 10.54 13.98 10.91
CA ASN A 428 10.37 14.95 9.82
C ASN A 428 9.69 14.33 8.58
N LEU A 429 10.05 13.10 8.18
CA LEU A 429 9.44 12.41 7.05
C LEU A 429 7.94 12.19 7.27
N ILE A 430 7.57 11.70 8.46
CA ILE A 430 6.19 11.39 8.82
C ILE A 430 5.37 12.67 9.00
N THR A 431 5.87 13.65 9.76
CA THR A 431 5.10 14.86 10.11
C THR A 431 4.98 15.86 8.98
N HIS A 432 5.90 15.86 8.01
CA HIS A 432 5.76 16.74 6.85
C HIS A 432 4.53 16.36 6.01
N GLY A 433 4.28 15.05 5.85
CA GLY A 433 3.21 14.52 5.01
C GLY A 433 3.32 14.94 3.53
N GLY A 434 2.62 14.25 2.64
CA GLY A 434 2.44 14.64 1.24
C GLY A 434 3.75 14.78 0.45
N ARG A 435 4.85 14.20 0.92
CA ARG A 435 6.15 14.31 0.27
C ARG A 435 6.25 13.28 -0.84
N THR A 436 6.51 13.76 -2.05
CA THR A 436 6.84 12.84 -3.14
C THR A 436 8.29 12.39 -3.08
N VAL A 437 8.52 11.12 -3.38
CA VAL A 437 9.86 10.57 -3.58
C VAL A 437 10.58 11.32 -4.70
N ARG A 438 11.90 11.38 -4.60
CA ARG A 438 12.72 11.81 -5.74
C ARG A 438 12.78 10.69 -6.77
N ASP A 439 13.13 9.49 -6.31
CA ASP A 439 13.28 8.30 -7.11
C ASP A 439 12.64 7.12 -6.36
N LEU A 440 12.19 6.10 -7.09
CA LEU A 440 11.59 4.89 -6.53
C LEU A 440 12.10 3.67 -7.28
N MET A 441 12.52 2.64 -6.57
CA MET A 441 12.74 1.31 -7.12
C MET A 441 11.69 0.32 -6.61
N ILE A 442 11.23 -0.53 -7.51
CA ILE A 442 10.42 -1.71 -7.22
C ILE A 442 11.10 -2.93 -7.85
N ASN A 443 11.37 -3.98 -7.07
CA ASN A 443 12.10 -5.17 -7.49
C ASN A 443 13.39 -4.84 -8.27
N GLY A 444 14.17 -3.90 -7.75
CA GLY A 444 15.44 -3.47 -8.34
C GLY A 444 15.31 -2.64 -9.61
N LYS A 445 14.09 -2.36 -10.10
CA LYS A 445 13.83 -1.51 -11.26
C LYS A 445 13.36 -0.13 -10.83
N PHE A 446 14.00 0.91 -11.35
CA PHE A 446 13.54 2.27 -11.15
C PHE A 446 12.19 2.49 -11.86
N ILE A 447 11.18 2.91 -11.11
CA ILE A 447 9.84 3.28 -11.58
C ILE A 447 9.69 4.79 -11.67
N ILE A 448 10.29 5.50 -10.71
CA ILE A 448 10.36 6.97 -10.71
C ILE A 448 11.83 7.39 -10.75
N LYS A 449 12.15 8.33 -11.64
CA LYS A 449 13.47 8.94 -11.76
C LYS A 449 13.34 10.46 -11.89
N ASP A 450 14.07 11.19 -11.06
CA ASP A 450 14.05 12.65 -10.96
C ASP A 450 12.61 13.20 -10.88
N ARG A 451 11.77 12.56 -10.05
CA ARG A 451 10.34 12.81 -9.84
C ARG A 451 9.42 12.52 -11.04
N LYS A 452 9.93 11.95 -12.12
CA LYS A 452 9.13 11.58 -13.31
C LYS A 452 8.82 10.10 -13.30
N HIS A 453 7.57 9.75 -13.58
CA HIS A 453 7.16 8.37 -13.75
C HIS A 453 7.72 7.80 -15.07
N LEU A 454 8.38 6.65 -15.01
CA LEU A 454 9.07 6.06 -16.17
C LEU A 454 8.17 5.16 -17.02
N LEU A 455 7.07 4.68 -16.45
CA LEU A 455 6.19 3.72 -17.14
C LEU A 455 4.87 4.32 -17.63
N ILE A 456 4.46 5.44 -17.03
CA ILE A 456 3.13 6.02 -17.21
C ILE A 456 3.27 7.50 -17.56
N ASN A 457 2.56 7.94 -18.59
CA ASN A 457 2.41 9.34 -18.95
C ASN A 457 1.41 9.98 -17.97
N GLU A 458 1.94 10.64 -16.95
CA GLU A 458 1.13 11.25 -15.88
C GLU A 458 0.15 12.30 -16.42
N SER A 459 0.51 13.07 -17.45
CA SER A 459 -0.37 14.09 -18.04
C SER A 459 -1.59 13.43 -18.71
N GLU A 460 -1.35 12.46 -19.58
CA GLU A 460 -2.43 11.72 -20.25
C GLU A 460 -3.33 10.97 -19.25
N LEU A 461 -2.72 10.39 -18.21
CA LEU A 461 -3.47 9.72 -17.14
C LEU A 461 -4.42 10.68 -16.43
N LEU A 462 -4.00 11.91 -16.12
CA LEU A 462 -4.84 12.89 -15.47
C LEU A 462 -6.01 13.33 -16.37
N ASP A 463 -5.77 13.52 -17.67
CA ASP A 463 -6.82 13.88 -18.64
C ASP A 463 -7.86 12.76 -18.79
N GLN A 464 -7.42 11.50 -18.88
CA GLN A 464 -8.30 10.34 -18.93
C GLN A 464 -9.05 10.13 -17.62
N THR A 465 -8.40 10.33 -16.47
CA THR A 465 -9.02 10.25 -15.14
C THR A 465 -10.13 11.29 -15.00
N GLN A 466 -9.87 12.55 -15.37
CA GLN A 466 -10.86 13.62 -15.33
C GLN A 466 -12.05 13.32 -16.24
N SER A 467 -11.77 12.84 -17.45
CA SER A 467 -12.80 12.47 -18.42
C SER A 467 -13.68 11.32 -17.89
N ALA A 468 -13.07 10.26 -17.35
CA ALA A 468 -13.78 9.12 -16.76
C ALA A 468 -14.61 9.53 -15.54
N HIS A 469 -14.07 10.39 -14.67
CA HIS A 469 -14.80 10.96 -13.52
C HIS A 469 -16.05 11.70 -13.98
N MET A 470 -15.93 12.62 -14.95
CA MET A 470 -17.07 13.40 -15.43
C MET A 470 -18.14 12.56 -16.13
N GLN A 471 -17.73 11.52 -16.86
CA GLN A 471 -18.67 10.56 -17.45
C GLN A 471 -19.47 9.81 -16.37
N MET A 472 -18.79 9.33 -15.33
CA MET A 472 -19.44 8.65 -14.21
C MET A 472 -20.37 9.61 -13.46
N ARG A 473 -19.89 10.82 -13.14
CA ARG A 473 -20.66 11.86 -12.45
C ARG A 473 -21.93 12.24 -13.21
N GLY A 474 -21.83 12.48 -14.51
CA GLY A 474 -22.99 12.83 -15.34
C GLY A 474 -24.06 11.74 -15.36
N LYS A 475 -23.69 10.46 -15.24
CA LYS A 475 -24.66 9.35 -15.08
C LYS A 475 -25.30 9.33 -13.70
N VAL A 476 -24.52 9.57 -12.64
CA VAL A 476 -25.03 9.66 -11.27
C VAL A 476 -26.03 10.79 -11.11
N GLU A 477 -25.75 11.96 -11.68
CA GLU A 477 -26.63 13.14 -11.64
C GLU A 477 -27.90 12.93 -12.46
N LYS A 478 -27.81 12.31 -13.65
CA LYS A 478 -29.00 11.96 -14.46
C LYS A 478 -29.84 10.85 -13.83
N GLY A 479 -29.23 9.90 -13.14
CA GLY A 479 -29.92 8.84 -12.40
C GLY A 479 -30.60 9.30 -11.11
N ARG A 480 -30.51 10.60 -10.78
CA ARG A 480 -31.30 11.26 -9.72
C ARG A 480 -32.57 11.94 -10.27
N ALA A 481 -32.75 12.00 -11.59
CA ALA A 481 -33.94 12.57 -12.23
C ALA A 481 -35.09 11.57 -12.31
#